data_AF-A0A9X0CSS4-F1
#
_entry.id   AF-A0A9X0CSS4-F1
#
_cell.length_a   1.000
_cell.length_b   1.000
_cell.length_c   1.000
_cell.angle_alpha   90.00
_cell.angle_beta   90.00
_cell.angle_gamma   90.00
#
_symmetry.space_group_name_H-M   'P 1'
#
loop_
_entity.id
_entity.type
_entity.pdbx_description
1 polymer ?
#
loop_
_entity_poly.entity_id
_entity_poly.type
_entity_poly.pdbx_seq_one_letter_code
_entity_poly.pdbx_strand_id
1 'polypeptide(L)'
;MNKIRCLETEIQEDIGQRGVAKLHIADELLKAALVLSHASSVAVHFGFPCNTHEEFPDETDGPLGAIALVKALKALGKEVTFIVSYYHVKLVQELVRKFLGKEVPIVEFTPERTHGSGSVRTAANQLLFHDAAHQMRPKFDTLVAIEAVGRTEEGRYMTMKARDLSDVCKVSPVDEVFIQAHESGKISTIGIGDGGNEIGMEKSRNESSIAFKMDEI
;
A
#
# COMPACT_ATOMS: atom_id res chain seq x y z
N MET A 1 24.13 -5.23 9.01
CA MET A 1 23.80 -5.34 7.56
C MET A 1 23.58 -6.80 7.14
N ASN A 2 24.49 -7.74 7.39
CA ASN A 2 24.35 -9.14 6.91
C ASN A 2 23.01 -9.82 7.26
N LYS A 3 22.45 -9.59 8.45
CA LYS A 3 21.17 -10.19 8.86
C LYS A 3 19.99 -9.75 7.98
N ILE A 4 19.93 -8.48 7.58
CA ILE A 4 18.83 -7.95 6.75
C ILE A 4 18.92 -8.54 5.34
N ARG A 5 20.12 -8.64 4.77
CA ARG A 5 20.33 -9.27 3.46
C ARG A 5 20.01 -10.77 3.46
N CYS A 6 20.27 -11.47 4.57
CA CYS A 6 19.82 -12.85 4.72
C CYS A 6 18.29 -12.92 4.71
N LEU A 7 17.61 -12.10 5.52
CA LEU A 7 16.15 -12.03 5.51
C LEU A 7 15.60 -11.68 4.12
N GLU A 8 16.20 -10.72 3.42
CA GLU A 8 15.84 -10.35 2.06
C GLU A 8 15.97 -11.52 1.08
N THR A 9 16.97 -12.39 1.27
CA THR A 9 17.13 -13.61 0.46
C THR A 9 16.06 -14.66 0.80
N GLU A 10 15.75 -14.85 2.08
CA GLU A 10 14.76 -15.84 2.52
C GLU A 10 13.33 -15.48 2.09
N ILE A 11 12.93 -14.21 2.19
CA ILE A 11 11.58 -13.76 1.78
C ILE A 11 11.41 -13.75 0.25
N GLN A 12 12.47 -14.00 -0.51
CA GLN A 12 12.52 -13.99 -1.96
C GLN A 12 12.50 -15.41 -2.58
N GLU A 13 12.26 -16.45 -1.78
CA GLU A 13 12.20 -17.82 -2.30
C GLU A 13 11.00 -18.01 -3.24
N ASP A 14 11.24 -18.31 -4.53
CA ASP A 14 10.19 -18.55 -5.53
C ASP A 14 9.69 -20.01 -5.48
N ILE A 15 9.03 -20.39 -4.39
CA ILE A 15 8.56 -21.77 -4.13
C ILE A 15 7.65 -22.26 -5.27
N GLY A 16 6.87 -21.35 -5.88
CA GLY A 16 5.92 -21.64 -6.95
C GLY A 16 6.45 -21.51 -8.38
N GLN A 17 7.73 -21.12 -8.58
CA GLN A 17 8.31 -20.78 -9.88
C GLN A 17 7.43 -19.81 -10.70
N ARG A 18 6.83 -18.84 -10.01
CA ARG A 18 5.94 -17.83 -10.59
C ARG A 18 6.70 -16.79 -11.41
N GLY A 19 8.05 -16.87 -11.42
CA GLY A 19 8.92 -15.99 -12.19
C GLY A 19 9.13 -14.65 -11.48
N VAL A 20 9.10 -14.66 -10.15
CA VAL A 20 9.14 -13.46 -9.30
C VAL A 20 10.57 -12.94 -9.12
N ALA A 21 11.57 -13.80 -9.35
CA ALA A 21 12.99 -13.45 -9.33
C ALA A 21 13.35 -12.23 -10.19
N LYS A 22 12.58 -11.97 -11.26
CA LYS A 22 12.77 -10.81 -12.15
C LYS A 22 12.36 -9.48 -11.52
N LEU A 23 11.54 -9.50 -10.47
CA LEU A 23 11.08 -8.32 -9.73
C LEU A 23 12.08 -7.92 -8.63
N HIS A 24 13.06 -8.77 -8.34
CA HIS A 24 13.96 -8.56 -7.21
C HIS A 24 14.96 -7.45 -7.51
N ILE A 25 15.05 -6.51 -6.57
CA ILE A 25 16.04 -5.44 -6.57
C ILE A 25 16.78 -5.55 -5.23
N ALA A 26 18.11 -5.66 -5.30
CA ALA A 26 18.92 -5.84 -4.09
C ALA A 26 18.84 -4.63 -3.15
N ASP A 27 18.93 -4.91 -1.85
CA ASP A 27 18.95 -3.93 -0.74
C ASP A 27 17.66 -3.10 -0.61
N GLU A 28 16.58 -3.43 -1.29
CA GLU A 28 15.30 -2.76 -1.09
C GLU A 28 14.86 -2.94 0.37
N LEU A 29 15.07 -4.12 0.98
CA LEU A 29 14.62 -4.38 2.37
C LEU A 29 15.33 -3.50 3.37
N LEU A 30 16.62 -3.29 3.13
CA LEU A 30 17.41 -2.36 3.90
C LEU A 30 16.91 -0.92 3.71
N LYS A 31 16.60 -0.50 2.48
CA LYS A 31 16.11 0.85 2.21
C LYS A 31 14.76 1.10 2.90
N ALA A 32 13.82 0.16 2.86
CA ALA A 32 12.52 0.37 3.50
C ALA A 32 12.63 0.38 5.01
N ALA A 33 13.43 -0.53 5.57
CA ALA A 33 13.70 -0.53 7.00
C ALA A 33 14.30 0.81 7.43
N LEU A 34 15.20 1.40 6.62
CA LEU A 34 15.77 2.72 6.88
C LEU A 34 14.72 3.84 6.80
N VAL A 35 13.92 3.89 5.73
CA VAL A 35 12.82 4.87 5.58
C VAL A 35 11.86 4.79 6.77
N LEU A 36 11.37 3.60 7.09
CA LEU A 36 10.46 3.39 8.21
C LEU A 36 11.12 3.70 9.56
N SER A 37 12.42 3.50 9.72
CA SER A 37 13.11 3.85 10.97
C SER A 37 13.06 5.35 11.27
N HIS A 38 13.10 6.19 10.23
CA HIS A 38 13.05 7.65 10.33
C HIS A 38 11.62 8.23 10.30
N ALA A 39 10.62 7.46 9.86
CA ALA A 39 9.23 7.89 9.85
C ALA A 39 8.63 7.95 11.27
N SER A 40 7.89 9.02 11.58
CA SER A 40 7.08 9.14 12.80
C SER A 40 5.62 8.82 12.54
N SER A 41 5.11 9.17 11.35
CA SER A 41 3.75 8.96 10.90
C SER A 41 3.71 8.10 9.63
N VAL A 42 2.97 6.98 9.68
CA VAL A 42 2.90 6.00 8.60
C VAL A 42 1.45 5.73 8.21
N ALA A 43 1.14 5.85 6.92
CA ALA A 43 -0.12 5.38 6.38
C ALA A 43 0.06 3.99 5.74
N VAL A 44 -0.85 3.06 6.02
CA VAL A 44 -0.80 1.68 5.49
C VAL A 44 -2.06 1.39 4.70
N HIS A 45 -1.90 0.81 3.52
CA HIS A 45 -2.98 0.31 2.68
C HIS A 45 -2.67 -1.14 2.28
N PHE A 46 -3.71 -1.96 2.21
CA PHE A 46 -3.66 -3.29 1.61
C PHE A 46 -4.99 -3.59 0.94
N GLY A 47 -5.01 -4.58 0.04
CA GLY A 47 -6.24 -5.09 -0.57
C GLY A 47 -6.10 -5.30 -2.06
N PHE A 48 -6.37 -6.53 -2.48
CA PHE A 48 -6.42 -6.93 -3.87
C PHE A 48 -7.79 -7.57 -4.16
N PRO A 49 -8.76 -6.85 -4.78
CA PRO A 49 -10.16 -7.30 -4.88
C PRO A 49 -10.38 -8.39 -5.95
N CYS A 50 -9.75 -9.55 -5.77
CA CYS A 50 -9.82 -10.68 -6.68
C CYS A 50 -11.22 -11.35 -6.69
N ASN A 51 -12.01 -11.22 -5.65
CA ASN A 51 -13.30 -11.92 -5.48
C ASN A 51 -14.48 -10.94 -5.58
N THR A 52 -14.61 -10.21 -6.71
CA THR A 52 -15.54 -9.09 -6.90
C THR A 52 -17.03 -9.40 -6.72
N HIS A 53 -17.42 -10.66 -6.55
CA HIS A 53 -18.79 -11.10 -6.31
C HIS A 53 -19.09 -11.40 -4.83
N GLU A 54 -18.08 -11.38 -3.96
CA GLU A 54 -18.19 -11.67 -2.54
C GLU A 54 -18.40 -10.39 -1.71
N GLU A 55 -18.86 -10.52 -0.46
CA GLU A 55 -18.97 -9.38 0.47
C GLU A 55 -17.60 -8.76 0.77
N PHE A 56 -16.56 -9.60 0.85
CA PHE A 56 -15.17 -9.20 1.04
C PHE A 56 -14.39 -9.59 -0.21
N PRO A 57 -14.17 -8.64 -1.14
CA PRO A 57 -13.61 -8.97 -2.45
C PRO A 57 -12.10 -9.18 -2.42
N ASP A 58 -11.41 -8.69 -1.38
CA ASP A 58 -9.96 -8.82 -1.27
C ASP A 58 -9.54 -10.29 -1.13
N GLU A 59 -8.37 -10.64 -1.69
CA GLU A 59 -7.74 -11.92 -1.41
C GLU A 59 -7.12 -11.96 -0.01
N THR A 60 -6.58 -13.11 0.36
CA THR A 60 -6.06 -13.36 1.71
C THR A 60 -4.63 -12.86 1.93
N ASP A 61 -3.90 -12.59 0.84
CA ASP A 61 -2.56 -12.01 0.88
C ASP A 61 -2.64 -10.49 1.11
N GLY A 62 -1.74 -9.99 1.95
CA GLY A 62 -1.75 -8.60 2.42
C GLY A 62 -2.25 -8.41 3.86
N PRO A 63 -3.50 -8.80 4.24
CA PRO A 63 -4.06 -8.51 5.55
C PRO A 63 -3.17 -8.89 6.74
N LEU A 64 -2.60 -10.10 6.74
CA LEU A 64 -1.75 -10.55 7.84
C LEU A 64 -0.42 -9.78 7.90
N GLY A 65 0.19 -9.53 6.74
CA GLY A 65 1.39 -8.70 6.61
C GLY A 65 1.15 -7.27 7.11
N ALA A 66 0.01 -6.68 6.76
CA ALA A 66 -0.40 -5.36 7.22
C ALA A 66 -0.59 -5.30 8.73
N ILE A 67 -1.29 -6.27 9.32
CA ILE A 67 -1.47 -6.32 10.78
C ILE A 67 -0.13 -6.53 11.51
N ALA A 68 0.73 -7.40 11.01
CA ALA A 68 2.07 -7.61 11.58
C ALA A 68 2.92 -6.33 11.53
N LEU A 69 2.93 -5.65 10.38
CA LEU A 69 3.65 -4.39 10.20
C LEU A 69 3.11 -3.31 11.13
N VAL A 70 1.79 -3.08 11.15
CA VAL A 70 1.19 -2.04 11.99
C VAL A 70 1.46 -2.31 13.47
N LYS A 71 1.39 -3.57 13.92
CA LYS A 71 1.74 -3.94 15.29
C LYS A 71 3.20 -3.60 15.63
N ALA A 72 4.13 -3.88 14.72
CA ALA A 72 5.54 -3.54 14.88
C ALA A 72 5.76 -2.02 14.91
N LEU A 73 5.16 -1.26 13.99
CA LEU A 73 5.26 0.19 13.93
C LEU A 73 4.72 0.85 15.22
N LYS A 74 3.55 0.40 15.71
CA LYS A 74 3.00 0.88 16.99
C LYS A 74 3.89 0.55 18.18
N ALA A 75 4.47 -0.66 18.23
CA ALA A 75 5.41 -1.04 19.29
C ALA A 75 6.69 -0.17 19.28
N LEU A 76 7.06 0.38 18.12
CA LEU A 76 8.14 1.35 17.96
C LEU A 76 7.71 2.80 18.23
N GLY A 77 6.49 3.04 18.70
CA GLY A 77 5.97 4.37 19.03
C GLY A 77 5.61 5.24 17.83
N LYS A 78 5.36 4.64 16.66
CA LYS A 78 4.96 5.37 15.45
C LYS A 78 3.44 5.55 15.43
N GLU A 79 3.01 6.69 14.89
CA GLU A 79 1.62 6.97 14.58
C GLU A 79 1.25 6.27 13.27
N VAL A 80 0.20 5.45 13.29
CA VAL A 80 -0.18 4.64 12.12
C VAL A 80 -1.64 4.84 11.77
N THR A 81 -1.92 5.08 10.49
CA THR A 81 -3.29 5.20 9.94
C THR A 81 -3.50 4.19 8.83
N PHE A 82 -4.66 3.54 8.80
CA PHE A 82 -5.07 2.78 7.62
C PHE A 82 -5.77 3.68 6.61
N ILE A 83 -5.34 3.60 5.35
CA ILE A 83 -6.09 4.13 4.20
C ILE A 83 -6.76 2.94 3.53
N VAL A 84 -8.07 3.00 3.37
CA VAL A 84 -8.86 1.83 2.94
C VAL A 84 -9.81 2.19 1.82
N SER A 85 -10.06 1.21 0.94
CA SER A 85 -11.10 1.32 -0.07
C SER A 85 -12.50 1.14 0.54
N TYR A 86 -13.55 1.61 -0.14
CA TYR A 86 -14.93 1.53 0.41
C TYR A 86 -15.36 0.11 0.77
N TYR A 87 -14.98 -0.89 -0.04
CA TYR A 87 -15.31 -2.30 0.18
C TYR A 87 -14.50 -2.93 1.31
N HIS A 88 -13.42 -2.27 1.73
CA HIS A 88 -12.45 -2.81 2.67
C HIS A 88 -12.69 -2.32 4.13
N VAL A 89 -13.44 -1.23 4.31
CA VAL A 89 -13.67 -0.58 5.62
C VAL A 89 -14.09 -1.56 6.72
N LYS A 90 -15.11 -2.39 6.48
CA LYS A 90 -15.64 -3.33 7.48
C LYS A 90 -14.60 -4.35 7.93
N LEU A 91 -13.83 -4.91 6.98
CA LEU A 91 -12.80 -5.90 7.27
C LEU A 91 -11.69 -5.27 8.11
N VAL A 92 -11.17 -4.11 7.71
CA VAL A 92 -10.12 -3.42 8.46
C VAL A 92 -10.58 -3.04 9.87
N GLN A 93 -11.82 -2.58 10.04
CA GLN A 93 -12.38 -2.31 11.36
C GLN A 93 -12.35 -3.54 12.26
N GLU A 94 -12.72 -4.71 11.73
CA GLU A 94 -12.73 -5.95 12.48
C GLU A 94 -11.31 -6.44 12.81
N LEU A 95 -10.38 -6.34 11.86
CA LEU A 95 -8.97 -6.70 12.08
C LEU A 95 -8.32 -5.79 13.12
N VAL A 96 -8.52 -4.47 13.02
CA VAL A 96 -8.05 -3.48 14.00
C VAL A 96 -8.62 -3.81 15.38
N ARG A 97 -9.93 -4.03 15.48
CA ARG A 97 -10.59 -4.39 16.74
C ARG A 97 -10.04 -5.67 17.36
N LYS A 98 -9.79 -6.71 16.56
CA LYS A 98 -9.29 -8.01 17.06
C LYS A 98 -7.81 -8.00 17.42
N PHE A 99 -6.97 -7.35 16.63
CA PHE A 99 -5.51 -7.55 16.69
C PHE A 99 -4.71 -6.31 17.14
N LEU A 100 -5.24 -5.09 16.97
CA LEU A 100 -4.51 -3.83 17.17
C LEU A 100 -5.14 -2.89 18.22
N GLY A 101 -6.36 -3.19 18.67
CA GLY A 101 -7.15 -2.33 19.57
C GLY A 101 -7.88 -1.21 18.83
N LYS A 102 -8.71 -0.42 19.52
CA LYS A 102 -9.58 0.61 18.90
C LYS A 102 -8.87 1.93 18.53
N GLU A 103 -7.57 2.02 18.74
CA GLU A 103 -6.80 3.28 18.67
C GLU A 103 -6.12 3.53 17.31
N VAL A 104 -6.34 2.67 16.30
CA VAL A 104 -5.75 2.87 14.98
C VAL A 104 -6.78 3.57 14.08
N PRO A 105 -6.50 4.81 13.61
CA PRO A 105 -7.38 5.50 12.67
C PRO A 105 -7.54 4.74 11.36
N ILE A 106 -8.77 4.74 10.83
CA ILE A 106 -9.13 4.17 9.54
C ILE A 106 -9.76 5.30 8.72
N VAL A 107 -9.17 5.59 7.56
CA VAL A 107 -9.63 6.62 6.63
C VAL A 107 -10.05 5.96 5.33
N GLU A 108 -11.35 6.04 5.02
CA GLU A 108 -11.87 5.61 3.72
C GLU A 108 -11.46 6.63 2.65
N PHE A 109 -10.89 6.14 1.54
CA PHE A 109 -10.62 6.97 0.37
C PHE A 109 -11.59 6.65 -0.76
N THR A 110 -12.71 7.37 -0.79
CA THR A 110 -13.72 7.25 -1.84
C THR A 110 -14.05 8.66 -2.33
N PRO A 111 -13.34 9.18 -3.35
CA PRO A 111 -13.37 10.60 -3.72
C PRO A 111 -14.78 11.20 -3.80
N GLU A 112 -15.70 10.50 -4.46
CA GLU A 112 -17.08 10.94 -4.64
C GLU A 112 -17.88 11.06 -3.33
N ARG A 113 -17.56 10.24 -2.31
CA ARG A 113 -18.28 10.20 -1.04
C ARG A 113 -17.63 11.04 0.06
N THR A 114 -16.30 11.14 0.02
CA THR A 114 -15.49 11.62 1.17
C THR A 114 -14.77 12.94 0.91
N HIS A 115 -14.63 13.36 -0.35
CA HIS A 115 -13.79 14.50 -0.72
C HIS A 115 -14.47 15.55 -1.64
N GLY A 116 -15.77 15.41 -1.91
CA GLY A 116 -16.58 16.39 -2.65
C GLY A 116 -16.40 16.37 -4.17
N SER A 117 -16.88 17.42 -4.87
CA SER A 117 -16.94 17.52 -6.34
C SER A 117 -15.59 17.78 -7.03
N GLY A 118 -14.47 17.39 -6.40
CA GLY A 118 -13.12 17.58 -6.92
C GLY A 118 -12.64 16.39 -7.77
N SER A 119 -11.49 16.57 -8.44
CA SER A 119 -10.83 15.44 -9.11
C SER A 119 -10.28 14.43 -8.08
N VAL A 120 -10.06 13.17 -8.49
CA VAL A 120 -9.42 12.13 -7.65
C VAL A 120 -8.07 12.62 -7.12
N ARG A 121 -7.29 13.31 -7.96
CA ARG A 121 -6.03 13.96 -7.58
C ARG A 121 -6.20 14.98 -6.45
N THR A 122 -7.25 15.79 -6.51
CA THR A 122 -7.57 16.78 -5.47
C THR A 122 -7.90 16.07 -4.15
N ALA A 123 -8.73 15.02 -4.20
CA ALA A 123 -9.06 14.20 -3.04
C ALA A 123 -7.81 13.58 -2.40
N ALA A 124 -6.92 13.01 -3.21
CA ALA A 124 -5.65 12.45 -2.74
C ALA A 124 -4.78 13.51 -2.04
N ASN A 125 -4.62 14.70 -2.64
CA ASN A 125 -3.86 15.78 -2.01
C ASN A 125 -4.51 16.30 -0.71
N GLN A 126 -5.84 16.34 -0.62
CA GLN A 126 -6.55 16.68 0.62
C GLN A 126 -6.35 15.64 1.71
N LEU A 127 -6.24 14.35 1.35
CA LEU A 127 -5.90 13.29 2.29
C LEU A 127 -4.47 13.47 2.78
N LEU A 128 -3.51 13.70 1.88
CA LEU A 128 -2.06 13.71 2.16
C LEU A 128 -1.54 14.95 2.89
N PHE A 129 -2.12 16.13 2.65
CA PHE A 129 -1.54 17.41 3.10
C PHE A 129 -2.51 18.23 3.93
N HIS A 130 -1.99 18.99 4.90
CA HIS A 130 -2.80 20.00 5.60
C HIS A 130 -3.11 21.21 4.71
N ASP A 131 -2.18 21.57 3.81
CA ASP A 131 -2.41 22.53 2.73
C ASP A 131 -2.26 21.82 1.39
N ALA A 132 -3.39 21.27 0.91
CA ALA A 132 -3.45 20.48 -0.31
C ALA A 132 -3.16 21.28 -1.59
N ALA A 133 -3.47 22.57 -1.60
CA ALA A 133 -3.28 23.42 -2.78
C ALA A 133 -1.79 23.65 -3.08
N HIS A 134 -0.96 23.68 -2.04
CA HIS A 134 0.49 23.88 -2.16
C HIS A 134 1.30 22.62 -1.79
N GLN A 135 0.63 21.50 -1.52
CA GLN A 135 1.22 20.25 -1.04
C GLN A 135 2.14 20.48 0.17
N MET A 136 1.74 21.35 1.10
CA MET A 136 2.55 21.73 2.25
C MET A 136 2.08 21.01 3.51
N ARG A 137 3.05 20.75 4.41
CA ARG A 137 2.83 20.06 5.69
C ARG A 137 2.18 18.68 5.46
N PRO A 138 2.95 17.70 4.98
CA PRO A 138 2.45 16.34 4.81
C PRO A 138 1.91 15.80 6.14
N LYS A 139 0.82 15.04 6.08
CA LYS A 139 0.22 14.37 7.24
C LYS A 139 0.89 13.04 7.58
N PHE A 140 1.65 12.50 6.64
CA PHE A 140 2.38 11.23 6.77
C PHE A 140 3.81 11.42 6.30
N ASP A 141 4.76 10.76 6.96
CA ASP A 141 6.15 10.71 6.52
C ASP A 141 6.34 9.59 5.47
N THR A 142 5.57 8.50 5.60
CA THR A 142 5.67 7.34 4.72
C THR A 142 4.32 6.68 4.48
N LEU A 143 4.07 6.26 3.25
CA LEU A 143 2.97 5.38 2.86
C LEU A 143 3.51 3.98 2.55
N VAL A 144 2.78 2.96 2.99
CA VAL A 144 3.08 1.55 2.71
C VAL A 144 1.86 0.88 2.08
N ALA A 145 2.02 0.34 0.87
CA ALA A 145 1.08 -0.53 0.21
C ALA A 145 1.52 -1.98 0.41
N ILE A 146 0.59 -2.89 0.70
CA ILE A 146 0.87 -4.32 0.90
C ILE A 146 -0.19 -5.12 0.16
N GLU A 147 0.22 -5.88 -0.84
CA GLU A 147 -0.69 -6.62 -1.74
C GLU A 147 -1.88 -5.75 -2.14
N ALA A 148 -1.56 -4.56 -2.67
CA ALA A 148 -2.54 -3.57 -3.05
C ALA A 148 -2.49 -3.36 -4.55
N VAL A 149 -3.61 -3.57 -5.23
CA VAL A 149 -3.66 -3.46 -6.69
C VAL A 149 -3.29 -2.05 -7.18
N GLY A 150 -2.38 -1.97 -8.14
CA GLY A 150 -2.02 -0.74 -8.84
C GLY A 150 -2.71 -0.64 -10.20
N ARG A 151 -3.00 0.57 -10.66
CA ARG A 151 -3.34 0.79 -12.07
C ARG A 151 -2.10 0.52 -12.95
N THR A 152 -2.37 0.17 -14.20
CA THR A 152 -1.44 0.18 -15.33
C THR A 152 -1.24 1.59 -15.87
N GLU A 153 -0.27 1.78 -16.78
CA GLU A 153 -0.07 3.04 -17.52
C GLU A 153 -1.35 3.55 -18.22
N GLU A 154 -2.20 2.64 -18.71
CA GLU A 154 -3.50 3.01 -19.32
C GLU A 154 -4.61 3.27 -18.29
N GLY A 155 -4.31 3.25 -16.99
CA GLY A 155 -5.26 3.52 -15.91
C GLY A 155 -6.26 2.38 -15.65
N ARG A 156 -5.90 1.14 -16.01
CA ARG A 156 -6.70 -0.07 -15.74
C ARG A 156 -6.12 -0.86 -14.58
N TYR A 157 -6.98 -1.50 -13.79
CA TYR A 157 -6.58 -2.36 -12.68
C TYR A 157 -6.73 -3.81 -13.12
N MET A 158 -5.64 -4.58 -13.10
CA MET A 158 -5.61 -5.90 -13.71
C MET A 158 -5.07 -6.93 -12.73
N THR A 159 -5.69 -8.11 -12.69
CA THR A 159 -5.09 -9.29 -12.05
C THR A 159 -3.95 -9.85 -12.91
N MET A 160 -3.11 -10.72 -12.34
CA MET A 160 -2.10 -11.49 -13.07
C MET A 160 -2.65 -12.36 -14.21
N LYS A 161 -3.94 -12.74 -14.14
CA LYS A 161 -4.65 -13.48 -15.20
C LYS A 161 -5.34 -12.55 -16.21
N ALA A 162 -4.98 -11.26 -16.24
CA ALA A 162 -5.54 -10.24 -17.11
C ALA A 162 -7.06 -10.03 -16.99
N ARG A 163 -7.66 -10.40 -15.84
CA ARG A 163 -9.02 -10.00 -15.48
C ARG A 163 -9.02 -8.54 -15.04
N ASP A 164 -9.97 -7.77 -15.54
CA ASP A 164 -10.15 -6.35 -15.25
C ASP A 164 -10.90 -6.15 -13.92
N LEU A 165 -10.36 -5.30 -13.05
CA LEU A 165 -10.90 -4.91 -11.75
C LEU A 165 -11.33 -3.44 -11.72
N SER A 166 -11.22 -2.73 -12.84
CA SER A 166 -11.38 -1.27 -12.91
C SER A 166 -12.73 -0.79 -12.41
N ASP A 167 -13.82 -1.54 -12.62
CA ASP A 167 -15.15 -1.17 -12.16
C ASP A 167 -15.23 -1.04 -10.63
N VAL A 168 -14.48 -1.86 -9.90
CA VAL A 168 -14.42 -1.85 -8.44
C VAL A 168 -13.37 -0.85 -7.95
N CYS A 169 -12.17 -0.88 -8.54
CA CYS A 169 -11.05 -0.06 -8.10
C CYS A 169 -11.24 1.43 -8.41
N LYS A 170 -11.88 1.81 -9.52
CA LYS A 170 -12.07 3.23 -9.89
C LYS A 170 -13.05 3.97 -8.98
N VAL A 171 -13.93 3.25 -8.27
CA VAL A 171 -14.78 3.86 -7.24
C VAL A 171 -13.94 4.35 -6.06
N SER A 172 -12.82 3.68 -5.78
CA SER A 172 -11.96 3.95 -4.63
C SER A 172 -10.49 3.73 -5.01
N PRO A 173 -9.92 4.61 -5.86
CA PRO A 173 -8.62 4.43 -6.49
C PRO A 173 -7.50 4.86 -5.54
N VAL A 174 -7.25 4.03 -4.51
CA VAL A 174 -6.27 4.35 -3.45
C VAL A 174 -4.85 4.50 -3.99
N ASP A 175 -4.52 3.85 -5.09
CA ASP A 175 -3.24 4.02 -5.79
C ASP A 175 -2.96 5.49 -6.21
N GLU A 176 -3.99 6.31 -6.45
CA GLU A 176 -3.82 7.76 -6.71
C GLU A 176 -3.14 8.44 -5.51
N VAL A 177 -3.47 8.01 -4.29
CA VAL A 177 -2.86 8.54 -3.07
C VAL A 177 -1.36 8.27 -3.07
N PHE A 178 -0.94 7.09 -3.52
CA PHE A 178 0.48 6.73 -3.63
C PHE A 178 1.19 7.49 -4.75
N ILE A 179 0.54 7.65 -5.91
CA ILE A 179 1.05 8.45 -7.04
C ILE A 179 1.28 9.90 -6.60
N GLN A 180 0.28 10.53 -5.97
CA GLN A 180 0.40 11.93 -5.52
C GLN A 180 1.41 12.11 -4.39
N ALA A 181 1.53 11.12 -3.49
CA ALA A 181 2.57 11.12 -2.45
C ALA A 181 3.97 11.09 -3.08
N HIS A 182 4.20 10.18 -4.02
CA HIS A 182 5.47 10.06 -4.74
C HIS A 182 5.80 11.32 -5.55
N GLU A 183 4.86 11.81 -6.38
CA GLU A 183 5.03 13.03 -7.20
C GLU A 183 5.38 14.26 -6.37
N SER A 184 4.92 14.33 -5.11
CA SER A 184 5.20 15.47 -4.24
C SER A 184 6.67 15.57 -3.81
N GLY A 185 7.41 14.45 -3.80
CA GLY A 185 8.77 14.35 -3.25
C GLY A 185 8.87 14.60 -1.74
N LYS A 186 7.75 14.75 -1.03
CA LYS A 186 7.69 15.09 0.41
C LYS A 186 7.31 13.91 1.30
N ILE A 187 6.77 12.84 0.72
CA ILE A 187 6.29 11.66 1.43
C ILE A 187 6.89 10.43 0.77
N SER A 188 7.54 9.57 1.55
CA SER A 188 8.12 8.34 1.02
C SER A 188 7.04 7.31 0.73
N THR A 189 7.22 6.48 -0.31
CA THR A 189 6.29 5.39 -0.63
C THR A 189 7.01 4.04 -0.65
N ILE A 190 6.35 3.03 -0.12
CA ILE A 190 6.81 1.64 -0.06
C ILE A 190 5.67 0.79 -0.63
N GLY A 191 5.97 -0.05 -1.62
CA GLY A 191 5.09 -1.11 -2.11
C GLY A 191 5.54 -2.47 -1.57
N ILE A 192 4.61 -3.36 -1.35
CA ILE A 192 4.87 -4.77 -1.06
C ILE A 192 3.87 -5.54 -1.91
N GLY A 193 4.34 -6.46 -2.71
CA GLY A 193 3.54 -7.21 -3.65
C GLY A 193 4.31 -8.33 -4.33
N ASP A 194 3.55 -9.17 -5.00
CA ASP A 194 3.90 -10.54 -5.31
C ASP A 194 3.89 -10.80 -6.84
N GLY A 195 3.00 -10.17 -7.58
CA GLY A 195 2.73 -10.44 -8.99
C GLY A 195 3.36 -9.44 -9.97
N GLY A 196 3.61 -8.21 -9.52
CA GLY A 196 4.11 -7.10 -10.34
C GLY A 196 3.03 -6.13 -10.83
N ASN A 197 1.78 -6.34 -10.42
CA ASN A 197 0.60 -5.52 -10.71
C ASN A 197 0.10 -4.75 -9.47
N GLU A 198 0.89 -4.76 -8.40
CA GLU A 198 0.64 -4.03 -7.17
C GLU A 198 1.24 -2.62 -7.21
N ILE A 199 0.75 -1.76 -6.32
CA ILE A 199 1.27 -0.42 -6.11
C ILE A 199 2.78 -0.48 -5.82
N GLY A 200 3.56 0.25 -6.60
CA GLY A 200 5.02 0.32 -6.47
C GLY A 200 5.80 -0.69 -7.31
N MET A 201 5.10 -1.56 -8.07
CA MET A 201 5.74 -2.59 -8.89
C MET A 201 6.00 -2.20 -10.35
N GLU A 202 5.51 -1.04 -10.81
CA GLU A 202 5.71 -0.52 -12.19
C GLU A 202 7.17 -0.12 -12.50
N LYS A 203 8.14 -0.58 -11.71
CA LYS A 203 9.49 -0.04 -11.68
C LYS A 203 10.27 -0.36 -12.97
N SER A 204 10.17 0.54 -13.95
CA SER A 204 11.16 0.73 -15.01
C SER A 204 11.87 2.08 -14.80
N ARG A 205 13.10 2.01 -14.26
CA ARG A 205 14.13 3.09 -14.18
C ARG A 205 13.81 4.34 -13.30
N ASN A 206 14.62 4.50 -12.26
CA ASN A 206 14.84 5.68 -11.38
C ASN A 206 13.82 5.99 -10.25
N GLU A 207 14.32 5.72 -9.03
CA GLU A 207 14.13 6.40 -7.73
C GLU A 207 12.77 6.39 -7.00
N SER A 208 12.84 6.07 -5.70
CA SER A 208 11.91 6.41 -4.59
C SER A 208 10.65 5.58 -4.32
N SER A 209 10.57 4.32 -4.75
CA SER A 209 9.54 3.37 -4.30
C SER A 209 10.16 2.04 -3.93
N ILE A 210 9.87 1.51 -2.75
CA ILE A 210 10.55 0.33 -2.22
C ILE A 210 9.61 -0.85 -2.27
N ALA A 211 9.93 -1.91 -3.02
CA ALA A 211 9.09 -3.09 -3.27
C ALA A 211 9.57 -4.32 -2.46
N PHE A 212 8.72 -4.94 -1.64
CA PHE A 212 8.94 -6.30 -1.08
C PHE A 212 7.98 -7.30 -1.64
N LYS A 213 8.35 -8.58 -1.66
CA LYS A 213 7.40 -9.67 -1.80
C LYS A 213 7.42 -10.50 -0.51
N MET A 214 6.25 -10.88 0.00
CA MET A 214 6.09 -11.92 1.02
C MET A 214 5.06 -12.91 0.47
N ASP A 215 5.42 -14.19 0.31
CA ASP A 215 4.49 -15.22 -0.16
C ASP A 215 3.48 -15.62 0.94
N GLU A 216 2.24 -15.95 0.53
CA GLU A 216 1.25 -16.66 1.36
C GLU A 216 1.80 -18.02 1.85
N ILE A 217 1.62 -18.32 3.14
CA ILE A 217 1.90 -19.63 3.75
C ILE A 217 0.73 -20.60 3.50
#